data_AF-A0A9W8IUT6-F1
#
_entry.id   AF-A0A9W8IUT6-F1
#
_cell.length_a   1.000
_cell.length_b   1.000
_cell.length_c   1.000
_cell.angle_alpha   90.00
_cell.angle_beta   90.00
_cell.angle_gamma   90.00
#
_symmetry.space_group_name_H-M   'P 1'
#
loop_
_entity.id
_entity.type
_entity.pdbx_description
1 polymer ?
#
loop_
_entity_poly.entity_id
_entity_poly.type
_entity_poly.pdbx_seq_one_letter_code
_entity_poly.pdbx_strand_id
1 'polypeptide(L)'
;MERKLEETEKTYKDRLHQMEEDYQIAVHYVKGTEKMMRKMRDELTKQKNTNSQLQAELDNRTGGKSSSASSRGVNGRTTPSAEEEGLRVQLVDSQRQTQRAQGENKELRARLDILEKDLDNLRESLVSSQRESHDRLMQIEDLQQDIERLQASLVVARGGHDETILEKLSSENTTLRRDNEQLSHKIGLLLEVDQSAYGRRPISGVSGRRMTGNGNWQIRWVTVGL
;
A
#
# COMPACT_ATOMS: atom_id res chain seq x y z
N MET A 1 -9.79 26.92 -27.70
CA MET A 1 -10.77 27.40 -26.69
C MET A 1 -11.29 26.23 -25.88
N GLU A 2 -11.77 25.18 -26.54
CA GLU A 2 -12.24 23.92 -25.92
C GLU A 2 -11.21 23.28 -24.98
N ARG A 3 -9.96 23.07 -25.43
CA ARG A 3 -8.88 22.53 -24.58
C ARG A 3 -8.59 23.35 -23.32
N LYS A 4 -8.66 24.69 -23.39
CA LYS A 4 -8.48 25.55 -22.19
C LYS A 4 -9.64 25.39 -21.22
N LEU A 5 -10.84 25.14 -21.74
CA LEU A 5 -12.05 24.94 -20.96
C LEU A 5 -12.01 23.58 -20.24
N GLU A 6 -11.58 22.53 -20.94
CA GLU A 6 -11.33 21.20 -20.37
C GLU A 6 -10.25 21.21 -19.28
N GLU A 7 -9.13 21.91 -19.50
CA GLU A 7 -8.07 22.08 -18.51
C GLU A 7 -8.57 22.83 -17.26
N THR A 8 -9.40 23.87 -17.43
CA THR A 8 -10.02 24.55 -16.28
C THR A 8 -11.03 23.67 -15.55
N GLU A 9 -11.86 22.91 -16.27
CA GLU A 9 -12.83 22.03 -15.64
C GLU A 9 -12.15 20.91 -14.85
N LYS A 10 -11.07 20.35 -15.39
CA LYS A 10 -10.24 19.35 -14.70
C LYS A 10 -9.63 19.92 -13.42
N THR A 11 -9.01 21.10 -13.49
CA THR A 11 -8.41 21.73 -12.30
C THR A 11 -9.43 22.08 -11.21
N TYR A 12 -10.65 22.48 -11.59
CA TYR A 12 -11.73 22.68 -10.61
C TYR A 12 -12.19 21.37 -9.98
N LYS A 13 -12.31 20.28 -10.76
CA LYS A 13 -12.65 18.95 -10.23
C LYS A 13 -11.59 18.44 -9.26
N ASP A 14 -10.32 18.56 -9.63
CA ASP A 14 -9.19 18.13 -8.78
C ASP A 14 -9.18 18.93 -7.47
N ARG A 15 -9.43 20.24 -7.52
CA ARG A 15 -9.48 21.09 -6.32
C ARG A 15 -10.69 20.78 -5.43
N LEU A 16 -11.82 20.44 -6.03
CA LEU A 16 -13.01 20.02 -5.27
C LEU A 16 -12.74 18.70 -4.56
N HIS A 17 -12.11 17.75 -5.23
CA HIS A 17 -11.73 16.46 -4.66
C HIS A 17 -10.75 16.62 -3.48
N GLN A 18 -9.72 17.46 -3.65
CA GLN A 18 -8.79 17.76 -2.55
C GLN A 18 -9.50 18.35 -1.33
N MET A 19 -10.46 19.27 -1.53
CA MET A 19 -11.24 19.82 -0.42
C MET A 19 -12.10 18.78 0.28
N GLU A 20 -12.65 17.81 -0.45
CA GLU A 20 -13.40 16.69 0.13
C GLU A 20 -12.50 15.78 0.98
N GLU A 21 -11.30 15.47 0.49
CA GLU A 21 -10.29 14.70 1.24
C GLU A 21 -9.86 15.42 2.51
N ASP A 22 -9.51 16.71 2.41
CA ASP A 22 -9.11 17.53 3.56
C ASP A 22 -10.24 17.62 4.61
N TYR A 23 -11.49 17.75 4.15
CA TYR A 23 -12.66 17.75 5.03
C TYR A 23 -12.83 16.41 5.75
N GLN A 24 -12.70 15.29 5.05
CA GLN A 24 -12.78 13.95 5.66
C GLN A 24 -11.70 13.76 6.72
N ILE A 25 -10.47 14.20 6.45
CA ILE A 25 -9.36 14.16 7.39
C ILE A 25 -9.67 15.02 8.62
N ALA A 26 -10.12 16.27 8.43
CA ALA A 26 -10.47 17.17 9.53
C ALA A 26 -11.58 16.58 10.43
N VAL A 27 -12.63 16.00 9.84
CA VAL A 27 -13.69 15.31 10.59
C VAL A 27 -13.13 14.14 11.39
N HIS A 28 -12.20 13.38 10.82
CA HIS A 28 -11.54 12.27 11.51
C HIS A 28 -10.74 12.73 12.74
N TYR A 29 -9.98 13.82 12.61
CA TYR A 29 -9.24 14.40 13.72
C TYR A 29 -10.16 14.96 14.81
N VAL A 30 -11.22 15.68 14.45
CA VAL A 30 -12.20 16.18 15.43
C VAL A 30 -12.85 15.03 16.19
N LYS A 31 -13.29 13.97 15.51
CA LYS A 31 -13.84 12.78 16.17
C LYS A 31 -12.81 12.09 17.07
N GLY A 32 -11.56 11.99 16.63
CA GLY A 32 -10.47 11.40 17.40
C GLY A 32 -10.19 12.17 18.69
N THR A 33 -10.09 13.50 18.59
CA THR A 33 -9.86 14.39 19.74
C THR A 33 -11.07 14.42 20.68
N GLU A 34 -12.31 14.43 20.17
CA GLU A 34 -13.52 14.33 20.99
C GLU A 34 -13.56 13.03 21.80
N LYS A 35 -13.27 11.89 21.16
CA LYS A 35 -13.20 10.59 21.82
C LYS A 35 -12.13 10.57 22.91
N MET A 36 -10.98 11.18 22.65
CA MET A 36 -9.89 11.29 23.63
C MET A 36 -10.30 12.19 24.82
N MET A 37 -10.88 13.35 24.55
CA MET A 37 -11.38 14.26 25.59
C MET A 37 -12.45 13.60 26.47
N ARG A 38 -13.35 12.81 25.88
CA ARG A 38 -14.34 12.03 26.64
C ARG A 38 -13.66 11.04 27.58
N LYS A 39 -12.72 10.23 27.07
CA LYS A 39 -11.95 9.29 27.91
C LYS A 39 -11.19 10.00 29.03
N MET A 40 -10.57 11.15 28.76
CA MET A 40 -9.87 11.94 29.77
C MET A 40 -10.81 12.44 30.87
N ARG A 41 -12.04 12.86 30.53
CA ARG A 41 -13.05 13.24 31.53
C ARG A 41 -13.49 12.04 32.37
N ASP A 42 -13.67 10.88 31.76
CA ASP A 42 -14.05 9.66 32.48
C ASP A 42 -12.95 9.26 33.47
N GLU A 43 -11.68 9.29 33.05
CA GLU A 43 -10.54 8.98 33.91
C GLU A 43 -10.37 10.03 35.04
N LEU A 44 -10.55 11.32 34.74
CA LEU A 44 -10.54 12.37 35.75
C LEU A 44 -11.65 12.18 36.80
N THR A 45 -12.84 11.78 36.37
CA THR A 45 -13.97 11.51 37.27
C THR A 45 -13.67 10.31 38.16
N LYS A 46 -13.10 9.24 37.59
CA LYS A 46 -12.65 8.07 38.34
C LYS A 46 -11.59 8.44 39.38
N GLN A 47 -10.59 9.23 39.01
CA GLN A 47 -9.55 9.71 39.91
C GLN A 47 -10.10 10.58 41.05
N LYS A 48 -11.05 11.48 40.76
CA LYS A 48 -11.75 12.25 41.79
C LYS A 48 -12.47 11.35 42.78
N ASN A 49 -13.19 10.33 42.29
CA ASN A 49 -13.89 9.38 43.15
C ASN A 49 -12.91 8.60 44.04
N THR A 50 -11.79 8.11 43.50
CA THR A 50 -10.77 7.42 44.29
C THR A 50 -10.10 8.35 45.31
N ASN A 51 -9.80 9.60 44.95
CA ASN A 51 -9.25 10.57 45.90
C ASN A 51 -10.23 10.87 47.04
N SER A 52 -11.52 11.05 46.74
CA SER A 52 -12.54 11.25 47.78
C SER A 52 -12.66 10.03 48.70
N GLN A 53 -12.56 8.80 48.17
CA GLN A 53 -12.55 7.58 48.97
C GLN A 53 -11.31 7.49 49.87
N LEU A 54 -10.12 7.74 49.33
CA LEU A 54 -8.89 7.76 50.11
C LEU A 54 -8.89 8.85 51.18
N GLN A 55 -9.44 10.02 50.87
CA GLN A 55 -9.60 11.09 51.85
C GLN A 55 -10.53 10.66 52.99
N ALA A 56 -11.66 10.02 52.69
CA ALA A 56 -12.56 9.46 53.71
C ALA A 56 -11.88 8.36 54.55
N GLU A 57 -11.06 7.51 53.94
CA GLU A 57 -10.27 6.51 54.69
C GLU A 57 -9.22 7.15 55.60
N LEU A 58 -8.55 8.21 55.15
CA LEU A 58 -7.60 8.98 55.96
C LEU A 58 -8.32 9.67 57.12
N ASP A 59 -9.48 10.28 56.88
CA ASP A 59 -10.27 10.96 57.90
C ASP A 59 -10.80 9.95 58.93
N ASN A 60 -11.22 8.75 58.53
CA ASN A 60 -11.59 7.68 59.48
C ASN A 60 -10.39 7.21 60.33
N ARG A 61 -9.19 7.10 59.73
CA ARG A 61 -7.96 6.69 60.45
C ARG A 61 -7.41 7.78 61.36
N THR A 62 -7.61 9.05 61.01
CA THR A 62 -7.07 10.22 61.73
C THR A 62 -8.07 10.74 62.77
N GLY A 63 -9.37 10.72 62.44
CA GLY A 63 -10.47 11.07 63.34
C GLY A 63 -10.58 10.15 64.56
N GLY A 64 -10.13 8.90 64.45
CA GLY A 64 -9.99 7.99 65.61
C GLY A 64 -8.81 8.28 66.53
N LYS A 65 -7.83 9.10 66.11
CA LYS A 65 -6.63 9.46 66.89
C LYS A 65 -6.64 10.90 67.43
N SER A 66 -7.71 11.66 67.19
CA SER A 66 -7.89 13.03 67.69
C SER A 66 -8.28 13.12 69.17
N SER A 67 -8.26 12.02 69.94
CA SER A 67 -8.40 12.02 71.40
C SER A 67 -7.05 11.89 72.14
N SER A 68 -5.94 12.27 71.50
CA SER A 68 -4.61 12.22 72.12
C SER A 68 -4.39 13.36 73.11
N ALA A 69 -4.32 13.05 74.41
CA ALA A 69 -3.18 13.45 75.27
C ALA A 69 -3.33 12.89 76.71
N SER A 70 -3.44 11.57 76.87
CA SER A 70 -3.05 10.90 78.12
C SER A 70 -1.76 10.14 77.89
N SER A 71 -0.63 10.83 77.97
CA SER A 71 0.67 10.19 78.16
C SER A 71 1.65 11.18 78.80
N ARG A 72 1.34 11.57 80.05
CA ARG A 72 2.39 12.00 80.96
C ARG A 72 3.00 10.75 81.57
N GLY A 73 4.31 10.62 81.39
CA GLY A 73 5.07 9.40 81.52
C GLY A 73 4.97 8.72 82.88
N VAL A 74 5.00 7.39 82.83
CA VAL A 74 5.35 6.54 83.96
C VAL A 74 6.35 5.53 83.44
N ASN A 75 7.60 5.69 83.87
CA ASN A 75 8.62 4.67 83.81
C ASN A 75 8.07 3.37 84.41
N GLY A 76 8.18 2.26 83.68
CA GLY A 76 7.91 0.95 84.26
C GLY A 76 7.76 -0.16 83.23
N ARG A 77 8.88 -0.72 82.77
CA ARG A 77 9.07 -2.16 82.52
C ARG A 77 7.80 -2.91 82.06
N THR A 78 7.30 -2.62 80.86
CA THR A 78 6.21 -3.38 80.24
C THR A 78 6.79 -4.41 79.28
N THR A 79 6.47 -5.67 79.54
CA THR A 79 6.43 -6.74 78.52
C THR A 79 5.79 -6.19 77.23
N PRO A 80 6.37 -6.44 76.05
CA PRO A 80 5.80 -5.94 74.79
C PRO A 80 4.34 -6.41 74.69
N SER A 81 3.42 -5.45 74.68
CA SER A 81 1.98 -5.72 74.54
C SER A 81 1.74 -6.36 73.18
N ALA A 82 0.78 -7.28 73.07
CA ALA A 82 0.42 -7.92 71.81
C ALA A 82 0.08 -6.93 70.67
N GLU A 83 -0.32 -5.70 71.02
CA GLU A 83 -0.50 -4.60 70.06
C GLU A 83 0.82 -4.10 69.43
N GLU A 84 1.93 -4.07 70.18
CA GLU A 84 3.24 -3.67 69.65
C GLU A 84 3.76 -4.69 68.63
N GLU A 85 3.54 -5.98 68.90
CA GLU A 85 3.88 -7.06 67.96
C GLU A 85 3.01 -6.99 66.69
N GLY A 86 1.70 -6.72 66.83
CA GLY A 86 0.81 -6.51 65.70
C GLY A 86 1.22 -5.32 64.81
N LEU A 87 1.63 -4.21 65.42
CA LEU A 87 2.15 -3.04 64.70
C LEU A 87 3.48 -3.32 63.99
N ARG A 88 4.38 -4.11 64.60
CA ARG A 88 5.63 -4.54 63.96
C ARG A 88 5.38 -5.41 62.74
N VAL A 89 4.47 -6.38 62.83
CA VAL A 89 4.08 -7.22 61.69
C VAL A 89 3.49 -6.35 60.57
N GLN A 90 2.59 -5.44 60.90
CA GLN A 90 1.96 -4.55 59.92
C GLN A 90 2.96 -3.59 59.25
N LEU A 91 3.97 -3.12 59.99
CA LEU A 91 5.07 -2.31 59.45
C LEU A 91 5.93 -3.13 58.47
N VAL A 92 6.28 -4.37 58.83
CA VAL A 92 7.05 -5.27 57.96
C VAL A 92 6.28 -5.60 56.68
N ASP A 93 4.98 -5.84 56.78
CA ASP A 93 4.12 -6.10 55.62
C ASP A 93 3.99 -4.88 54.72
N SER A 94 3.80 -3.69 55.29
CA SER A 94 3.79 -2.43 54.56
C SER A 94 5.14 -2.17 53.85
N GLN A 95 6.25 -2.46 54.53
CA GLN A 95 7.58 -2.34 53.94
C GLN A 95 7.78 -3.32 52.77
N ARG A 96 7.32 -4.57 52.91
CA ARG A 96 7.34 -5.56 51.81
C ARG A 96 6.46 -5.11 50.64
N GLN A 97 5.27 -4.57 50.91
CA GLN A 97 4.39 -4.07 49.87
C GLN A 97 5.02 -2.89 49.12
N THR A 98 5.65 -1.97 49.85
CA THR A 98 6.38 -0.84 49.26
C THR A 98 7.52 -1.31 48.37
N GLN A 99 8.29 -2.33 48.79
CA GLN A 99 9.36 -2.90 47.97
C GLN A 99 8.85 -3.55 46.68
N ARG A 100 7.72 -4.27 46.73
CA ARG A 100 7.09 -4.84 45.52
C ARG A 100 6.65 -3.73 44.57
N ALA A 101 5.93 -2.73 45.08
CA ALA A 101 5.48 -1.60 44.29
C ALA A 101 6.66 -0.82 43.66
N GLN A 102 7.77 -0.68 44.37
CA GLN A 102 8.99 -0.07 43.83
C GLN A 102 9.62 -0.92 42.70
N GLY A 103 9.60 -2.25 42.82
CA GLY A 103 10.04 -3.16 41.77
C GLY A 103 9.20 -3.02 40.50
N GLU A 104 7.88 -3.07 40.65
CA GLU A 104 6.93 -2.86 39.55
C GLU A 104 7.10 -1.48 38.91
N ASN A 105 7.30 -0.42 39.70
CA ASN A 105 7.51 0.92 39.18
C ASN A 105 8.81 1.02 38.35
N LYS A 106 9.88 0.35 38.78
CA LYS A 106 11.14 0.27 38.01
C LYS A 106 10.94 -0.47 36.70
N GLU A 107 10.20 -1.58 36.71
CA GLU A 107 9.91 -2.35 35.49
C GLU A 107 9.05 -1.53 34.52
N LEU A 108 8.01 -0.84 35.01
CA LEU A 108 7.17 0.03 34.20
C LEU A 108 7.97 1.17 33.57
N ARG A 109 8.90 1.79 34.31
CA ARG A 109 9.82 2.81 33.77
C ARG A 109 10.71 2.24 32.68
N ALA A 110 11.28 1.05 32.88
CA ALA A 110 12.09 0.40 31.85
C ALA A 110 11.28 0.08 30.58
N ARG A 111 10.02 -0.34 30.72
CA ARG A 111 9.11 -0.55 29.58
C ARG A 111 8.78 0.75 28.86
N LEU A 112 8.56 1.85 29.60
CA LEU A 112 8.36 3.17 29.01
C LEU A 112 9.59 3.60 28.20
N ASP A 113 10.79 3.48 28.76
CA ASP A 113 12.04 3.82 28.05
C ASP A 113 12.21 3.00 26.74
N ILE A 114 11.79 1.74 26.72
CA ILE A 114 11.82 0.90 25.51
C ILE A 114 10.80 1.41 24.49
N LEU A 115 9.56 1.66 24.92
CA LEU A 115 8.50 2.16 24.04
C LEU A 115 8.83 3.54 23.46
N GLU A 116 9.48 4.41 24.24
CA GLU A 116 9.96 5.71 23.77
C GLU A 116 11.01 5.55 22.66
N LYS A 117 11.98 4.65 22.85
CA LYS A 117 12.97 4.33 21.81
C LYS A 117 12.33 3.74 20.56
N ASP A 118 11.37 2.83 20.72
CA ASP A 118 10.65 2.24 19.59
C ASP A 118 9.85 3.30 18.82
N LEU A 119 9.21 4.24 19.53
CA LEU A 119 8.53 5.38 18.89
C LEU A 119 9.48 6.27 18.11
N ASP A 120 10.67 6.55 18.65
CA ASP A 120 11.66 7.35 17.95
C ASP A 120 12.22 6.63 16.72
N ASN A 121 12.50 5.33 16.81
CA ASN A 121 12.91 4.51 15.67
C ASN A 121 11.85 4.45 14.57
N LEU A 122 10.56 4.34 14.94
CA LEU A 122 9.45 4.34 13.99
C LEU A 122 9.29 5.71 13.33
N ARG A 123 9.49 6.82 14.06
CA ARG A 123 9.49 8.17 13.49
C ARG A 123 10.60 8.35 12.48
N GLU A 124 11.81 7.90 12.79
CA GLU A 124 12.94 7.98 11.86
C GLU A 124 12.69 7.13 10.61
N SER A 125 12.16 5.91 10.79
CA SER A 125 11.80 5.01 9.68
C SER A 125 10.70 5.59 8.79
N LEU A 126 9.74 6.30 9.36
CA LEU A 126 8.69 6.98 8.60
C LEU A 126 9.28 8.11 7.75
N VAL A 127 10.15 8.93 8.34
CA VAL A 127 10.81 10.04 7.63
C VAL A 127 11.69 9.51 6.50
N SER A 128 12.45 8.44 6.72
CA SER A 128 13.29 7.83 5.68
C SER A 128 12.43 7.25 4.56
N SER A 129 11.36 6.51 4.88
CA SER A 129 10.43 5.96 3.89
C SER A 129 9.73 7.07 3.07
N GLN A 130 9.37 8.18 3.70
CA GLN A 130 8.76 9.31 3.01
C GLN A 130 9.74 9.97 2.02
N ARG A 131 11.01 10.11 2.40
CA ARG A 131 12.06 10.62 1.50
C ARG A 131 12.28 9.68 0.32
N GLU A 132 12.41 8.38 0.58
CA GLU A 132 12.56 7.39 -0.48
C GLU A 132 11.35 7.39 -1.44
N SER A 133 10.14 7.52 -0.91
CA SER A 133 8.93 7.66 -1.74
C SER A 133 8.96 8.91 -2.61
N HIS A 134 9.46 10.03 -2.10
CA HIS A 134 9.60 11.26 -2.86
C HIS A 134 10.64 11.12 -3.98
N ASP A 135 11.79 10.53 -3.68
CA ASP A 135 12.86 10.28 -4.66
C ASP A 135 12.37 9.34 -5.79
N ARG A 136 11.62 8.29 -5.45
CA ARG A 136 10.99 7.39 -6.43
C ARG A 136 9.97 8.13 -7.31
N LEU A 137 9.20 9.07 -6.74
CA LEU A 137 8.24 9.85 -7.49
C LEU A 137 8.93 10.77 -8.50
N MET A 138 10.02 11.44 -8.10
CA MET A 138 10.87 12.22 -9.01
C MET A 138 11.45 11.34 -10.13
N GLN A 139 11.93 10.14 -9.79
CA GLN A 139 12.43 9.19 -10.80
C GLN A 139 11.34 8.76 -11.80
N ILE A 140 10.10 8.56 -11.34
CA ILE A 140 8.97 8.24 -12.22
C ILE A 140 8.67 9.40 -13.16
N GLU A 141 8.69 10.64 -12.67
CA GLU A 141 8.48 11.84 -13.50
C GLU A 141 9.57 11.99 -14.56
N ASP A 142 10.84 11.78 -14.20
CA ASP A 142 11.97 11.82 -15.15
C ASP A 142 11.81 10.74 -16.23
N LEU A 143 11.47 9.51 -15.84
CA LEU A 143 11.23 8.42 -16.78
C LEU A 143 10.03 8.69 -17.70
N GLN A 144 8.98 9.32 -17.19
CA GLN A 144 7.84 9.73 -18.00
C GLN A 144 8.25 10.78 -19.05
N GLN A 145 9.03 11.79 -18.67
CA GLN A 145 9.57 12.77 -19.60
C GLN A 145 10.46 12.13 -20.67
N ASP A 146 11.29 11.16 -20.29
CA ASP A 146 12.12 10.44 -21.25
C ASP A 146 11.28 9.58 -22.21
N ILE A 147 10.22 8.93 -21.73
CA ILE A 147 9.28 8.21 -22.59
C ILE A 147 8.63 9.17 -23.58
N GLU A 148 8.13 10.31 -23.14
CA GLU A 148 7.52 11.32 -24.02
C GLU A 148 8.52 11.82 -25.07
N ARG A 149 9.76 12.09 -24.66
CA ARG A 149 10.85 12.51 -25.56
C ARG A 149 11.17 11.44 -26.60
N LEU A 150 11.27 10.18 -26.18
CA LEU A 150 11.52 9.06 -27.09
C LEU A 150 10.35 8.83 -28.05
N GLN A 151 9.11 8.93 -27.57
CA GLN A 151 7.91 8.86 -28.41
C GLN A 151 7.91 9.97 -29.46
N ALA A 152 8.19 11.22 -29.06
CA ALA A 152 8.30 12.34 -29.99
C ALA A 152 9.42 12.10 -31.03
N SER A 153 10.59 11.63 -30.58
CA SER A 153 11.70 11.29 -31.49
C SER A 153 11.32 10.18 -32.47
N LEU A 154 10.57 9.18 -32.03
CA LEU A 154 10.10 8.08 -32.86
C LEU A 154 9.08 8.55 -33.89
N VAL A 155 8.16 9.45 -33.53
CA VAL A 155 7.23 10.09 -34.48
C VAL A 155 8.01 10.87 -35.55
N VAL A 156 9.02 11.66 -35.16
CA VAL A 156 9.86 12.40 -36.12
C VAL A 156 10.63 11.45 -37.03
N ALA A 157 11.24 10.39 -36.48
CA ALA A 157 11.97 9.39 -37.26
C ALA A 157 11.08 8.61 -38.25
N ARG A 158 9.80 8.42 -37.90
CA ARG A 158 8.79 7.82 -38.79
C ARG A 158 8.25 8.79 -39.83
N GLY A 159 8.59 10.08 -39.76
CA GLY A 159 8.08 11.11 -40.67
C GLY A 159 6.65 11.55 -40.37
N GLY A 160 6.14 11.28 -39.16
CA GLY A 160 4.77 11.60 -38.75
C GLY A 160 4.14 10.50 -37.92
N HIS A 161 2.82 10.60 -37.71
CA HIS A 161 2.03 9.57 -37.03
C HIS A 161 1.61 8.43 -37.96
N ASP A 162 2.18 8.38 -39.17
CA ASP A 162 1.77 7.47 -40.21
C ASP A 162 2.27 6.05 -39.92
N GLU A 163 1.42 5.08 -40.26
CA GLU A 163 1.73 3.66 -40.24
C GLU A 163 3.04 3.41 -40.99
N THR A 164 3.99 2.79 -40.29
CA THR A 164 5.31 2.55 -40.87
C THR A 164 5.19 1.68 -42.10
N ILE A 165 6.10 1.84 -43.07
CA ILE A 165 6.14 0.99 -44.28
C ILE A 165 6.15 -0.50 -43.90
N LEU A 166 6.75 -0.84 -42.77
CA LEU A 166 6.81 -2.19 -42.21
C LEU A 166 5.44 -2.69 -41.73
N GLU A 167 4.67 -1.85 -41.03
CA GLU A 167 3.29 -2.14 -40.62
C GLU A 167 2.36 -2.27 -41.85
N LYS A 168 2.48 -1.38 -42.84
CA LYS A 168 1.74 -1.46 -44.11
C LYS A 168 2.03 -2.75 -44.89
N LEU A 169 3.31 -3.10 -45.04
CA LEU A 169 3.70 -4.33 -45.72
C LEU A 169 3.25 -5.57 -44.95
N SER A 170 3.24 -5.50 -43.61
CA SER A 170 2.74 -6.59 -42.77
C SER A 170 1.25 -6.80 -42.98
N SER A 171 0.44 -5.74 -42.92
CA SER A 171 -1.00 -5.82 -43.12
C SER A 171 -1.33 -6.33 -44.52
N GLU A 172 -0.66 -5.82 -45.56
CA GLU A 172 -0.78 -6.32 -46.94
C GLU A 172 -0.42 -7.82 -47.05
N ASN A 173 0.66 -8.27 -46.41
CA ASN A 173 1.04 -9.69 -46.40
C ASN A 173 -0.04 -10.56 -45.74
N THR A 174 -0.66 -10.10 -44.65
CA THR A 174 -1.74 -10.85 -44.01
C THR A 174 -3.00 -10.95 -44.88
N THR A 175 -3.31 -9.90 -45.64
CA THR A 175 -4.43 -9.88 -46.58
C THR A 175 -4.15 -10.84 -47.73
N LEU A 176 -2.96 -10.75 -48.33
CA LEU A 176 -2.53 -11.66 -49.40
C LEU A 176 -2.52 -13.12 -48.97
N ARG A 177 -2.14 -13.42 -47.73
CA ARG A 177 -2.20 -14.79 -47.19
C ARG A 177 -3.64 -15.31 -47.11
N ARG A 178 -4.58 -14.51 -46.59
CA ARG A 178 -6.00 -14.89 -46.55
C ARG A 178 -6.57 -15.10 -47.94
N ASP A 179 -6.28 -14.19 -48.88
CA ASP A 179 -6.74 -14.32 -50.25
C ASP A 179 -6.15 -15.57 -50.92
N ASN A 180 -4.88 -15.86 -50.69
CA ASN A 180 -4.23 -17.07 -51.18
C ASN A 180 -4.86 -18.34 -50.59
N GLU A 181 -5.16 -18.36 -49.30
CA GLU A 181 -5.87 -19.46 -48.64
C GLU A 181 -7.28 -19.65 -49.25
N GLN A 182 -8.03 -18.56 -49.45
CA GLN A 182 -9.37 -18.60 -50.07
C GLN A 182 -9.32 -19.09 -51.52
N LEU A 183 -8.38 -18.58 -52.32
CA LEU A 183 -8.19 -19.00 -53.69
C LEU A 183 -7.73 -20.46 -53.78
N SER A 184 -6.81 -20.87 -52.92
CA SER A 184 -6.36 -22.27 -52.83
C SER A 184 -7.51 -23.20 -52.45
N HIS A 185 -8.36 -22.81 -51.51
CA HIS A 185 -9.56 -23.56 -51.14
C HIS A 185 -10.55 -23.65 -52.31
N LYS A 186 -10.81 -22.53 -53.00
CA LYS A 186 -11.69 -22.49 -54.17
C LYS A 186 -11.17 -23.34 -55.33
N ILE A 187 -9.85 -23.32 -55.57
CA ILE A 187 -9.19 -24.19 -56.54
C ILE A 187 -9.37 -25.66 -56.14
N GLY A 188 -9.19 -25.99 -54.86
CA GLY A 188 -9.46 -27.34 -54.34
C GLY A 188 -10.88 -27.82 -54.68
N LEU A 189 -11.90 -27.02 -54.37
CA LEU A 189 -13.29 -27.34 -54.68
C LEU A 189 -13.54 -27.50 -56.19
N LEU A 190 -12.98 -26.64 -57.02
CA LEU A 190 -13.14 -26.73 -58.48
C LEU A 190 -12.46 -27.98 -59.07
N LEU A 191 -11.30 -28.37 -58.54
CA LEU A 191 -10.61 -29.60 -58.94
C LEU A 191 -11.34 -30.86 -58.48
N GLU A 192 -12.02 -30.83 -57.33
CA GLU A 192 -12.89 -31.92 -56.87
C GLU A 192 -14.14 -32.06 -57.75
N VAL A 193 -14.72 -30.96 -58.23
CA VAL A 193 -15.84 -30.96 -59.19
C VAL A 193 -15.42 -31.52 -60.55
N ASP A 194 -14.24 -31.17 -61.06
CA ASP A 194 -13.71 -31.74 -62.30
C ASP A 194 -13.35 -33.23 -62.13
N GLN A 195 -12.73 -33.63 -61.02
CA GLN A 195 -12.46 -35.05 -60.75
C GLN A 195 -13.75 -35.88 -60.63
N SER A 196 -14.84 -35.28 -60.14
CA SER A 196 -16.17 -35.91 -60.06
C SER A 196 -16.88 -35.99 -61.42
N ALA A 197 -16.60 -35.07 -62.34
CA ALA A 197 -17.18 -35.06 -63.70
C ALA A 197 -16.37 -35.89 -64.71
N TYR A 198 -15.07 -36.11 -64.48
CA TYR A 198 -14.20 -36.90 -65.37
C TYR A 198 -14.09 -38.39 -64.97
N GLY A 199 -15.04 -38.89 -64.19
CA GLY A 199 -15.30 -40.33 -64.05
C GLY A 199 -15.97 -40.90 -65.30
N ARG A 200 -15.22 -41.03 -66.40
CA ARG A 200 -15.40 -41.88 -67.62
C ARG A 200 -15.17 -41.09 -68.91
N ARG A 201 -13.94 -41.11 -69.42
CA ARG A 201 -13.61 -41.30 -70.85
C ARG A 201 -12.09 -41.45 -71.03
N PRO A 202 -11.60 -42.45 -71.80
CA PRO A 202 -10.19 -42.52 -72.14
C PRO A 202 -9.94 -41.52 -73.27
N ILE A 203 -9.16 -40.46 -73.02
CA ILE A 203 -8.62 -39.64 -74.10
C ILE A 203 -7.35 -40.31 -74.60
N SER A 204 -7.51 -40.99 -75.73
CA SER A 204 -6.44 -41.44 -76.61
C SER A 204 -5.66 -40.24 -77.15
N GLY A 205 -4.37 -40.48 -77.39
CA GLY A 205 -3.36 -39.44 -77.54
C GLY A 205 -3.55 -38.48 -78.71
N VAL A 206 -3.11 -37.24 -78.48
CA VAL A 206 -2.62 -36.35 -79.54
C VAL A 206 -1.26 -35.81 -79.10
N SER A 207 -0.29 -36.14 -79.93
CA SER A 207 1.12 -35.82 -79.88
C SER A 207 1.38 -34.31 -80.04
N GLY A 208 2.21 -33.76 -79.15
CA GLY A 208 3.44 -33.06 -79.54
C GLY A 208 3.35 -31.70 -80.23
N ARG A 209 3.67 -30.64 -79.47
CA ARG A 209 4.71 -29.70 -79.90
C ARG A 209 5.34 -28.95 -78.72
N ARG A 210 6.63 -29.22 -78.55
CA ARG A 210 7.55 -28.56 -77.62
C ARG A 210 7.94 -27.22 -78.26
N MET A 211 7.65 -26.11 -77.59
CA MET A 211 8.21 -24.78 -77.90
C MET A 211 9.02 -24.34 -76.69
N THR A 212 10.33 -24.36 -76.88
CA THR A 212 11.36 -23.94 -75.93
C THR A 212 11.35 -22.43 -75.79
N GLY A 213 11.12 -21.93 -74.57
CA GLY A 213 11.33 -20.54 -74.20
C GLY A 213 12.15 -20.50 -72.91
N ASN A 214 13.46 -20.31 -73.05
CA ASN A 214 14.39 -20.11 -71.95
C ASN A 214 14.06 -18.78 -71.24
N GLY A 215 13.59 -18.86 -69.99
CA GLY A 215 13.47 -17.73 -69.08
C GLY A 215 14.06 -18.12 -67.73
N ASN A 216 15.34 -17.83 -67.53
CA ASN A 216 16.10 -18.14 -66.33
C ASN A 216 15.65 -17.24 -65.17
N TRP A 217 14.74 -17.72 -64.31
CA TRP A 217 14.41 -17.08 -63.04
C TRP A 217 15.21 -17.72 -61.92
N GLN A 218 16.37 -17.12 -61.65
CA GLN A 218 17.26 -17.53 -60.57
C GLN A 218 16.73 -16.97 -59.24
N ILE A 219 16.10 -17.83 -58.44
CA ILE A 219 15.66 -17.51 -57.07
C ILE A 219 16.89 -17.55 -56.17
N ARG A 220 17.40 -16.38 -55.77
CA ARG A 220 18.41 -16.23 -54.72
C ARG A 220 17.70 -16.22 -53.36
N TRP A 221 17.88 -17.28 -52.59
CA TRP A 221 17.65 -17.27 -51.16
C TRP A 221 18.77 -16.47 -50.49
N VAL A 222 18.42 -15.36 -49.84
CA VAL A 222 19.32 -14.72 -48.86
C VAL A 222 18.85 -15.16 -47.48
N THR A 223 19.61 -16.08 -46.90
CA THR A 223 19.57 -16.40 -45.47
C THR A 223 20.22 -15.24 -44.74
N VAL A 224 19.47 -14.51 -43.89
CA VAL A 224 20.07 -13.70 -42.84
C VAL A 224 19.73 -14.38 -41.53
N GLY A 225 20.76 -14.93 -40.89
CA GLY A 225 20.75 -15.34 -39.50
C GLY A 225 21.44 -14.29 -38.63
N LEU A 226 20.97 -14.25 -37.38
CA LEU A 226 21.42 -13.49 -36.20
C LEU A 226 21.03 -12.01 -36.15
#